data_AF-A0A498SEC4-F1
#
_entry.id   AF-A0A498SEC4-F1
#
_cell.length_a   1.000
_cell.length_b   1.000
_cell.length_c   1.000
_cell.angle_alpha   90.00
_cell.angle_beta   90.00
_cell.angle_gamma   90.00
#
_symmetry.space_group_name_H-M   'P 1'
#
loop_
_entity.id
_entity.type
_entity.pdbx_description
1 polymer ?
#
loop_
_entity_poly.entity_id
_entity_poly.type
_entity_poly.pdbx_seq_one_letter_code
_entity_poly.pdbx_strand_id
1 'polypeptide(L)'
;MKDSSIIGTICETIKDYENDYKHLRCDVHIEILRYIEFKIIAEYLNAIASRKLTCTEYWKRCAIAECLQNDVEALNITFNPLFAQLNYVNKGENLTNVLHSVAEFITLRDKGMLLLEIASLLRKYPEMTQEFLFTLTDIRDDVTSSESRALTEDCMKMIGKKESDPVLKQLFQMAKGERKTSQVIKDVVPRIRRRVKVSITNQ
;
A
#
# COMPACT_ATOMS: atom_id res chain seq x y z
N MET A 1 12.52 -21.27 17.88
CA MET A 1 11.46 -21.12 16.87
C MET A 1 11.08 -19.66 16.87
N LYS A 2 11.29 -18.92 15.77
CA LYS A 2 10.70 -17.57 15.64
C LYS A 2 9.20 -17.81 15.57
N ASP A 3 8.42 -17.19 16.45
CA ASP A 3 6.97 -17.13 16.27
C ASP A 3 6.72 -16.53 14.89
N SER A 4 6.33 -17.36 13.94
CA SER A 4 6.18 -16.95 12.55
C SER A 4 4.95 -16.05 12.47
N SER A 5 5.17 -14.73 12.49
CA SER A 5 4.12 -13.77 12.14
C SER A 5 3.66 -14.03 10.70
N ILE A 6 2.40 -13.69 10.41
CA ILE A 6 1.82 -13.88 9.06
C ILE A 6 2.68 -13.18 8.01
N ILE A 7 3.17 -11.97 8.30
CA ILE A 7 4.07 -11.24 7.41
C ILE A 7 5.40 -11.99 7.21
N GLY A 8 5.92 -12.63 8.26
CA GLY A 8 7.12 -13.46 8.16
C GLY A 8 6.93 -14.60 7.16
N THR A 9 5.80 -15.30 7.22
CA THR A 9 5.47 -16.36 6.25
C THR A 9 5.37 -15.82 4.83
N ILE A 10 4.74 -14.66 4.64
CA ILE A 10 4.65 -14.01 3.31
C ILE A 10 6.06 -13.68 2.80
N CYS A 11 6.90 -13.07 3.63
CA CYS A 11 8.27 -12.68 3.26
C CYS A 11 9.15 -13.90 2.93
N GLU A 12 9.10 -14.97 3.71
CA GLU A 12 9.83 -16.20 3.40
C GLU A 12 9.30 -16.86 2.12
N THR A 13 7.98 -16.87 1.91
CA THR A 13 7.39 -17.38 0.65
C THR A 13 7.91 -16.62 -0.57
N ILE A 14 8.02 -15.30 -0.50
CA ILE A 14 8.58 -14.48 -1.60
C ILE A 14 10.04 -14.87 -1.87
N LYS A 15 10.85 -15.03 -0.83
CA LYS A 15 12.26 -15.44 -0.94
C LYS A 15 12.40 -16.85 -1.51
N ASP A 16 11.50 -17.77 -1.17
CA ASP A 16 11.54 -19.13 -1.70
C ASP A 16 11.34 -19.12 -3.22
N TYR A 17 10.38 -18.33 -3.73
CA TYR A 17 10.11 -18.20 -5.17
C TYR A 17 11.23 -17.50 -5.95
N GLU A 18 12.14 -16.76 -5.31
CA GLU A 18 13.28 -16.14 -6.00
C GLU A 18 14.21 -17.17 -6.65
N ASN A 19 14.30 -18.38 -6.07
CA ASN A 19 15.06 -19.46 -6.67
C ASN A 19 14.50 -19.91 -8.03
N ASP A 20 13.19 -19.74 -8.24
CA ASP A 20 12.53 -20.02 -9.51
C ASP A 20 12.66 -18.83 -10.47
N TYR A 21 12.58 -17.61 -9.93
CA TYR A 21 12.63 -16.38 -10.73
C TYR A 21 14.01 -16.01 -11.26
N LYS A 22 15.10 -16.55 -10.69
CA LYS A 22 16.48 -16.31 -11.15
C LYS A 22 16.74 -16.62 -12.63
N HIS A 23 15.89 -17.44 -13.25
CA HIS A 23 15.98 -17.80 -14.66
C HIS A 23 15.21 -16.86 -15.59
N LEU A 24 14.42 -15.93 -15.03
CA LEU A 24 13.70 -14.93 -15.79
C LEU A 24 14.65 -13.85 -16.28
N ARG A 25 14.27 -13.18 -17.37
CA ARG A 25 14.94 -11.93 -17.74
C ARG A 25 14.69 -10.89 -16.66
N CYS A 26 15.72 -10.08 -16.39
CA CYS A 26 15.73 -9.07 -15.33
C CYS A 26 14.51 -8.13 -15.40
N ASP A 27 14.13 -7.67 -16.59
CA ASP A 27 12.97 -6.79 -16.80
C ASP A 27 11.62 -7.43 -16.45
N VAL A 28 11.49 -8.73 -16.70
CA VAL A 28 10.31 -9.53 -16.34
C VAL A 28 10.31 -9.80 -14.83
N HIS A 29 11.46 -10.12 -14.26
CA HIS A 29 11.63 -10.37 -12.83
C HIS A 29 11.27 -9.14 -12.00
N ILE A 30 11.76 -7.95 -12.39
CA ILE A 30 11.40 -6.67 -11.77
C ILE A 30 9.88 -6.45 -11.84
N GLU A 31 9.23 -6.70 -12.98
CA GLU A 31 7.78 -6.50 -13.12
C GLU A 31 6.98 -7.43 -12.19
N ILE A 32 7.42 -8.67 -12.01
CA ILE A 32 6.81 -9.63 -11.08
C ILE A 32 6.99 -9.15 -9.64
N LEU A 33 8.20 -8.79 -9.23
CA LEU A 33 8.46 -8.31 -7.88
C LEU A 33 7.64 -7.07 -7.54
N ARG A 34 7.61 -6.10 -8.46
CA ARG A 34 6.75 -4.91 -8.31
C ARG A 34 5.29 -5.32 -8.18
N TYR A 35 4.81 -6.25 -9.00
CA TYR A 35 3.43 -6.69 -8.93
C TYR A 35 3.08 -7.32 -7.57
N ILE A 36 3.97 -8.16 -7.03
CA ILE A 36 3.80 -8.77 -5.70
C ILE A 36 3.75 -7.69 -4.62
N GLU A 37 4.70 -6.75 -4.64
CA GLU A 37 4.74 -5.61 -3.70
C GLU A 37 3.43 -4.80 -3.77
N PHE A 38 3.01 -4.39 -4.96
CA PHE A 38 1.75 -3.68 -5.19
C PHE A 38 0.55 -4.43 -4.61
N LYS A 39 0.49 -5.76 -4.84
CA LYS A 39 -0.63 -6.58 -4.39
C LYS A 39 -0.67 -6.66 -2.87
N ILE A 40 0.47 -6.83 -2.21
CA ILE A 40 0.55 -6.87 -0.74
C ILE A 40 0.07 -5.54 -0.16
N ILE A 41 0.61 -4.41 -0.62
CA ILE A 41 0.21 -3.09 -0.11
C ILE A 41 -1.29 -2.83 -0.35
N ALA A 42 -1.82 -3.21 -1.52
CA ALA A 42 -3.24 -3.09 -1.80
C ALA A 42 -4.12 -3.94 -0.87
N GLU A 43 -3.68 -5.14 -0.49
CA GLU A 43 -4.41 -5.98 0.48
C GLU A 43 -4.42 -5.38 1.89
N TYR A 44 -3.32 -4.75 2.34
CA TYR A 44 -3.33 -3.98 3.59
C TYR A 44 -4.36 -2.85 3.53
N LEU A 45 -4.37 -2.07 2.45
CA LEU A 45 -5.32 -0.97 2.27
C LEU A 45 -6.78 -1.48 2.21
N ASN A 46 -7.05 -2.58 1.51
CA ASN A 46 -8.36 -3.24 1.50
C ASN A 46 -8.78 -3.68 2.91
N ALA A 47 -7.86 -4.27 3.68
CA ALA A 47 -8.14 -4.73 5.04
C ALA A 47 -8.48 -3.56 5.98
N ILE A 48 -7.75 -2.45 5.88
CA ILE A 48 -8.04 -1.21 6.61
C ILE A 48 -9.42 -0.66 6.21
N ALA A 49 -9.70 -0.59 4.90
CA ALA A 49 -10.98 -0.09 4.37
C ALA A 49 -12.18 -1.00 4.72
N SER A 50 -11.96 -2.26 5.09
CA SER A 50 -13.03 -3.22 5.38
C SER A 50 -13.83 -2.93 6.65
N ARG A 51 -13.40 -1.96 7.47
CA ARG A 51 -14.01 -1.57 8.76
C ARG A 51 -14.15 -2.72 9.78
N LYS A 52 -13.42 -3.83 9.58
CA LYS A 52 -13.32 -4.93 10.57
C LYS A 52 -12.41 -4.59 11.74
N LEU A 53 -11.66 -3.51 11.63
CA LEU A 53 -10.74 -3.01 12.63
C LEU A 53 -11.42 -1.85 13.37
N THR A 54 -11.65 -2.02 14.68
CA THR A 54 -12.17 -0.96 15.55
C THR A 54 -11.13 -0.64 16.60
N CYS A 55 -10.68 0.61 16.63
CA CYS A 55 -9.57 1.04 17.48
C CYS A 55 -10.05 1.96 18.61
N THR A 56 -11.05 1.49 19.37
CA THR A 56 -11.72 2.22 20.48
C THR A 56 -10.77 2.90 21.45
N GLU A 57 -9.66 2.24 21.78
CA GLU A 57 -8.71 2.69 22.77
C GLU A 57 -7.42 3.18 22.11
N TYR A 58 -6.85 4.25 22.65
CA TYR A 58 -5.57 4.79 22.16
C TYR A 58 -4.44 3.75 22.17
N TRP A 59 -4.34 2.93 23.22
CA TRP A 59 -3.31 1.89 23.29
C TRP A 59 -3.49 0.81 22.20
N LYS A 60 -4.74 0.48 21.82
CA LYS A 60 -5.02 -0.43 20.70
C LYS A 60 -4.60 0.20 19.37
N ARG A 61 -4.86 1.51 19.19
CA ARG A 61 -4.38 2.26 18.02
C ARG A 61 -2.86 2.19 17.91
N CYS A 62 -2.14 2.42 19.01
CA CYS A 62 -0.69 2.28 19.05
C CYS A 62 -0.23 0.87 18.68
N ALA A 63 -0.83 -0.17 19.27
CA ALA A 63 -0.45 -1.55 18.99
C ALA A 63 -0.69 -1.95 17.52
N ILE A 64 -1.79 -1.50 16.92
CA ILE A 64 -2.10 -1.74 15.50
C ILE A 64 -1.09 -1.01 14.61
N ALA A 65 -0.81 0.25 14.90
CA ALA A 65 0.14 1.04 14.13
C ALA A 65 1.56 0.48 14.25
N GLU A 66 1.98 0.04 15.42
CA GLU A 66 3.26 -0.63 15.64
C GLU A 66 3.33 -1.95 14.85
N CYS A 67 2.27 -2.77 14.87
CA CYS A 67 2.19 -3.97 14.04
C CYS A 67 2.33 -3.63 12.54
N LEU A 68 1.63 -2.59 12.06
CA LEU A 68 1.71 -2.15 10.67
C LEU A 68 3.11 -1.63 10.31
N GLN A 69 3.78 -0.92 11.22
CA GLN A 69 5.15 -0.44 11.03
C GLN A 69 6.16 -1.60 10.98
N ASN A 70 6.02 -2.60 11.87
CA ASN A 70 6.86 -3.80 11.87
C ASN A 70 6.67 -4.61 10.57
N ASP A 71 5.43 -4.72 10.08
CA ASP A 71 5.14 -5.36 8.81
C ASP A 71 5.78 -4.61 7.63
N VAL A 72 5.70 -3.26 7.63
CA VAL A 72 6.38 -2.40 6.64
C VAL A 72 7.89 -2.61 6.66
N GLU A 73 8.50 -2.70 7.84
CA GLU A 73 9.93 -2.96 7.98
C GLU A 73 10.30 -4.34 7.40
N ALA A 74 9.52 -5.38 7.73
CA ALA A 74 9.72 -6.73 7.20
C ALA A 74 9.61 -6.78 5.67
N LEU A 75 8.67 -6.03 5.08
CA LEU A 75 8.53 -5.89 3.63
C LEU A 75 9.74 -5.18 3.02
N ASN A 76 10.19 -4.07 3.59
CA ASN A 76 11.36 -3.34 3.11
C ASN A 76 12.63 -4.20 3.19
N ILE A 77 12.84 -4.93 4.29
CA ILE A 77 13.96 -5.87 4.45
C ILE A 77 13.90 -7.00 3.40
N THR A 78 12.70 -7.38 2.97
CA THR A 78 12.51 -8.44 1.97
C THR A 78 12.71 -7.92 0.54
N PHE A 79 12.06 -6.82 0.15
CA PHE A 79 12.08 -6.32 -1.22
C PHE A 79 13.34 -5.53 -1.59
N ASN A 80 13.91 -4.73 -0.67
CA ASN A 80 15.05 -3.88 -1.00
C ASN A 80 16.26 -4.68 -1.52
N PRO A 81 16.67 -5.81 -0.89
CA PRO A 81 17.75 -6.62 -1.42
C PRO A 81 17.43 -7.24 -2.78
N LEU A 82 16.18 -7.67 -3.01
CA LEU A 82 15.77 -8.29 -4.28
C LEU A 82 15.82 -7.29 -5.44
N PHE A 83 15.34 -6.06 -5.23
CA PHE A 83 15.45 -5.01 -6.23
C PHE A 83 16.90 -4.57 -6.46
N ALA A 84 17.71 -4.50 -5.40
CA ALA A 84 19.13 -4.16 -5.50
C ALA A 84 19.91 -5.19 -6.34
N GLN A 85 19.64 -6.50 -6.17
CA GLN A 85 20.25 -7.57 -6.97
C GLN A 85 19.94 -7.43 -8.47
N LEU A 86 18.79 -6.86 -8.82
CA LEU A 86 18.37 -6.61 -10.19
C LEU A 86 18.83 -5.24 -10.74
N ASN A 87 19.65 -4.50 -9.99
CA ASN A 87 20.05 -3.12 -10.29
C ASN A 87 18.84 -2.20 -10.54
N TYR A 88 17.70 -2.49 -9.91
CA TYR A 88 16.49 -1.69 -10.05
C TYR A 88 16.51 -0.53 -9.06
N VAL A 89 16.51 0.70 -9.59
CA VAL A 89 16.31 1.92 -8.81
C VAL A 89 14.88 2.39 -8.98
N ASN A 90 14.11 2.38 -7.91
CA ASN A 90 12.75 2.91 -7.94
C ASN A 90 12.79 4.43 -8.13
N LYS A 91 12.17 4.93 -9.20
CA LYS A 91 12.13 6.37 -9.51
C LYS A 91 10.96 7.11 -8.83
N GLY A 92 10.03 6.37 -8.22
CA GLY A 92 8.87 6.93 -7.50
C GLY A 92 8.98 6.73 -5.99
N GLU A 93 7.95 7.18 -5.26
CA GLU A 93 7.87 6.95 -3.82
C GLU A 93 7.82 5.44 -3.50
N ASN A 94 8.38 5.07 -2.35
CA ASN A 94 8.27 3.70 -1.85
C ASN A 94 6.80 3.42 -1.50
N LEU A 95 6.23 2.34 -2.04
CA LEU A 95 4.83 1.96 -1.83
C LEU A 95 4.50 1.75 -0.35
N THR A 96 5.47 1.25 0.43
CA THR A 96 5.29 1.02 1.87
C THR A 96 5.10 2.31 2.67
N ASN A 97 5.51 3.47 2.14
CA ASN A 97 5.33 4.77 2.79
C ASN A 97 3.85 5.10 3.01
N VAL A 98 2.95 4.61 2.14
CA VAL A 98 1.50 4.80 2.32
C VAL A 98 1.04 4.15 3.62
N LEU A 99 1.51 2.94 3.92
CA LEU A 99 1.18 2.22 5.15
C LEU A 99 1.81 2.89 6.37
N HIS A 100 3.02 3.44 6.23
CA HIS A 100 3.65 4.22 7.30
C HIS A 100 2.81 5.44 7.67
N SER A 101 2.36 6.23 6.68
CA SER A 101 1.50 7.39 6.94
C SER A 101 0.11 7.02 7.46
N VAL A 102 -0.41 5.85 7.09
CA VAL A 102 -1.63 5.30 7.72
C VAL A 102 -1.38 4.96 9.20
N ALA A 103 -0.25 4.35 9.53
CA ALA A 103 0.11 4.05 10.92
C ALA A 103 0.24 5.33 11.76
N GLU A 104 0.91 6.35 11.24
CA GLU A 104 1.02 7.68 11.88
C GLU A 104 -0.36 8.32 12.11
N PHE A 105 -1.26 8.21 11.13
CA PHE A 105 -2.62 8.72 11.26
C PHE A 105 -3.41 8.01 12.37
N ILE A 106 -3.28 6.69 12.48
CA ILE A 106 -3.96 5.88 13.50
C ILE A 106 -3.52 6.29 14.92
N THR A 107 -2.22 6.56 15.11
CA THR A 107 -1.65 6.95 16.41
C THR A 107 -1.88 8.42 16.76
N LEU A 108 -2.50 9.22 15.90
CA LEU A 108 -2.78 10.61 16.20
C LEU A 108 -3.67 10.72 17.45
N ARG A 109 -3.10 11.26 18.53
CA ARG A 109 -3.78 11.33 19.84
C ARG A 109 -4.83 12.44 19.89
N ASP A 110 -4.52 13.60 19.33
CA ASP A 110 -5.40 14.76 19.39
C ASP A 110 -6.49 14.71 18.31
N LYS A 111 -7.76 14.65 18.73
CA LYS A 111 -8.93 14.68 17.84
C LYS A 111 -9.01 16.02 17.08
N GLY A 112 -8.57 17.13 17.68
CA GLY A 112 -8.58 18.45 17.07
C GLY A 112 -7.66 18.58 15.84
N MET A 113 -6.66 17.70 15.75
CA MET A 113 -5.70 17.67 14.64
C MET A 113 -6.14 16.80 13.45
N LEU A 114 -7.26 16.08 13.55
CA LEU A 114 -7.71 15.16 12.50
C LEU A 114 -7.88 15.83 11.14
N LEU A 115 -8.49 17.01 11.09
CA LEU A 115 -8.68 17.75 9.84
C LEU A 115 -7.33 18.05 9.16
N LEU A 116 -6.33 18.44 9.96
CA LEU A 116 -4.99 18.74 9.45
C LEU A 116 -4.30 17.48 8.91
N GLU A 117 -4.42 16.36 9.61
CA GLU A 117 -3.80 15.10 9.20
C GLU A 117 -4.49 14.47 7.99
N ILE A 118 -5.82 14.52 7.90
CA ILE A 118 -6.54 14.11 6.68
C ILE A 118 -6.08 14.98 5.50
N ALA A 119 -5.95 16.29 5.71
CA ALA A 119 -5.46 17.20 4.68
C ALA A 119 -3.98 16.93 4.31
N SER A 120 -3.15 16.48 5.26
CA SER A 120 -1.76 16.08 5.03
C SER A 120 -1.69 14.81 4.19
N LEU A 121 -2.45 13.78 4.55
CA LEU A 121 -2.57 12.53 3.79
C LEU A 121 -3.02 12.80 2.36
N LEU A 122 -4.06 13.62 2.17
CA LEU A 122 -4.59 13.89 0.83
C LEU A 122 -3.64 14.74 -0.03
N ARG A 123 -2.81 15.59 0.59
CA ARG A 123 -1.74 16.32 -0.13
C ARG A 123 -0.59 15.40 -0.56
N LYS A 124 -0.30 14.36 0.22
CA LYS A 124 0.75 13.37 -0.04
C LYS A 124 0.28 12.29 -1.02
N TYR A 125 -0.97 11.85 -0.88
CA TYR A 125 -1.61 10.78 -1.64
C TYR A 125 -2.94 11.27 -2.23
N PRO A 126 -2.92 12.13 -3.26
CA PRO A 126 -4.13 12.69 -3.87
C PRO A 126 -5.04 11.63 -4.51
N GLU A 127 -4.55 10.41 -4.72
CA GLU A 127 -5.31 9.26 -5.23
C GLU A 127 -6.15 8.57 -4.16
N MET A 128 -5.94 8.88 -2.87
CA MET A 128 -6.80 8.40 -1.79
C MET A 128 -8.24 8.85 -2.04
N THR A 129 -9.16 7.90 -2.02
CA THR A 129 -10.57 8.22 -2.21
C THR A 129 -11.23 8.74 -0.95
N GLN A 130 -12.27 9.54 -1.12
CA GLN A 130 -13.14 9.97 -0.02
C GLN A 130 -13.61 8.77 0.82
N GLU A 131 -14.00 7.66 0.19
CA GLU A 131 -14.43 6.47 0.92
C GLU A 131 -13.30 5.88 1.77
N PHE A 132 -12.09 5.76 1.21
CA PHE A 132 -10.93 5.29 1.96
C PHE A 132 -10.62 6.21 3.17
N LEU A 133 -10.57 7.53 2.96
CA LEU A 133 -10.32 8.49 4.05
C LEU A 133 -11.41 8.44 5.13
N PHE A 134 -12.67 8.30 4.72
CA PHE A 134 -13.79 8.11 5.64
C PHE A 134 -13.56 6.85 6.49
N THR A 135 -13.31 5.70 5.86
CA THR A 135 -13.07 4.44 6.59
C THR A 135 -11.87 4.53 7.51
N LEU A 136 -10.76 5.13 7.06
CA LEU A 136 -9.55 5.33 7.85
C LEU A 136 -9.78 6.26 9.05
N THR A 137 -10.64 7.26 8.92
CA THR A 137 -10.99 8.14 10.05
C THR A 137 -11.91 7.41 11.03
N ASP A 138 -12.87 6.66 10.49
CA ASP A 138 -13.89 5.94 11.24
C ASP A 138 -13.35 4.78 12.09
N ILE A 139 -12.24 4.12 11.69
CA ILE A 139 -11.63 3.06 12.53
C ILE A 139 -11.20 3.54 13.92
N ARG A 140 -11.00 4.85 14.12
CA ARG A 140 -10.53 5.37 15.40
C ARG A 140 -11.57 5.27 16.51
N ASP A 141 -12.85 5.16 16.16
CA ASP A 141 -14.02 4.97 17.05
C ASP A 141 -14.18 5.99 18.21
N ASP A 142 -13.23 6.91 18.37
CA ASP A 142 -13.29 8.14 19.19
C ASP A 142 -13.93 9.32 18.41
N VAL A 143 -14.35 9.04 17.17
CA VAL A 143 -15.04 9.94 16.24
C VAL A 143 -16.25 9.20 15.69
N THR A 144 -17.43 9.80 15.78
CA THR A 144 -18.65 9.22 15.22
C THR A 144 -18.57 9.13 13.70
N SER A 145 -19.25 8.17 13.07
CA SER A 145 -19.25 8.06 11.60
C SER A 145 -19.73 9.35 10.90
N SER A 146 -20.63 10.12 11.52
CA SER A 146 -21.06 11.42 10.97
C SER A 146 -19.95 12.48 11.03
N GLU A 147 -19.23 12.56 12.15
CA GLU A 147 -18.06 13.45 12.27
C GLU A 147 -16.95 13.04 11.28
N SER A 148 -16.65 11.74 11.17
CA SER A 148 -15.65 11.21 10.22
C SER A 148 -15.99 11.58 8.78
N ARG A 149 -17.28 11.50 8.41
CA ARG A 149 -17.75 11.88 7.07
C ARG A 149 -17.64 13.38 6.84
N ALA A 150 -18.06 14.21 7.80
CA ALA A 150 -17.97 15.66 7.70
C ALA A 150 -16.51 16.12 7.54
N LEU A 151 -15.59 15.63 8.39
CA LEU A 151 -14.16 15.94 8.32
C LEU A 151 -13.58 15.58 6.95
N THR A 152 -13.93 14.40 6.43
CA THR A 152 -13.44 13.95 5.12
C THR A 152 -13.97 14.83 3.99
N GLU A 153 -15.27 15.14 3.98
CA GLU A 153 -15.90 15.99 2.97
C GLU A 153 -15.32 17.41 2.97
N ASP A 154 -15.06 17.97 4.15
CA ASP A 154 -14.46 19.29 4.29
C ASP A 154 -13.03 19.31 3.74
N CYS A 155 -12.20 18.31 4.07
CA CYS A 155 -10.86 18.19 3.50
C CYS A 155 -10.86 18.04 1.97
N MET A 156 -11.77 17.22 1.43
CA MET A 156 -11.89 17.00 -0.02
C MET A 156 -12.26 18.29 -0.78
N LYS A 157 -13.02 19.19 -0.15
CA LYS A 157 -13.35 20.51 -0.72
C LYS A 157 -12.19 21.50 -0.64
N MET A 158 -11.39 21.43 0.43
CA MET A 158 -10.27 22.34 0.67
C MET A 158 -9.06 22.06 -0.23
N ILE A 159 -8.84 20.80 -0.61
CA ILE A 159 -7.67 20.39 -1.38
C ILE A 159 -7.98 20.38 -2.88
N GLY A 160 -7.33 21.29 -3.62
CA GLY A 160 -7.38 21.32 -5.07
C GLY A 160 -6.77 20.07 -5.70
N LYS A 161 -7.17 19.74 -6.94
CA LYS A 161 -6.61 18.61 -7.68
C LYS A 161 -5.10 18.81 -7.89
N LYS A 162 -4.30 17.95 -7.26
CA LYS A 162 -2.84 17.91 -7.42
C LYS A 162 -2.46 16.96 -8.56
N GLU A 163 -1.23 17.09 -9.04
CA GLU A 163 -0.64 16.14 -9.99
C GLU A 163 -0.62 14.74 -9.37
N SER A 164 -1.12 13.76 -10.13
CA SER A 164 -1.32 12.39 -9.68
C SER A 164 -0.13 11.53 -10.05
N ASP A 165 0.41 10.78 -9.09
CA ASP A 165 1.43 9.78 -9.33
C ASP A 165 0.78 8.53 -9.98
N PRO A 166 1.18 8.13 -11.20
CA PRO A 166 0.60 6.97 -11.87
C PRO A 166 0.81 5.65 -11.10
N VAL A 167 1.88 5.54 -10.31
CA VAL A 167 2.18 4.39 -9.44
C VAL A 167 1.15 4.34 -8.31
N LEU A 168 0.95 5.44 -7.58
CA LEU A 168 -0.04 5.52 -6.51
C LEU A 168 -1.46 5.36 -7.05
N LYS A 169 -1.76 5.90 -8.24
CA LYS A 169 -3.05 5.71 -8.91
C LYS A 169 -3.33 4.25 -9.19
N GLN A 170 -2.32 3.50 -9.65
CA GLN A 170 -2.45 2.06 -9.85
C GLN A 170 -2.68 1.33 -8.50
N LEU A 171 -1.99 1.74 -7.43
CA LEU A 171 -2.15 1.15 -6.10
C LEU A 171 -3.58 1.32 -5.59
N PHE A 172 -4.09 2.55 -5.57
CA PHE A 172 -5.45 2.84 -5.08
C PHE A 172 -6.54 2.26 -5.98
N GLN A 173 -6.29 2.05 -7.28
CA GLN A 173 -7.19 1.26 -8.13
C GLN A 173 -7.23 -0.22 -7.75
N MET A 174 -6.10 -0.78 -7.30
CA MET A 174 -6.02 -2.18 -6.86
C MET A 174 -6.66 -2.38 -5.47
N ALA A 175 -6.50 -1.40 -4.59
CA ALA A 175 -7.02 -1.39 -3.21
C ALA A 175 -8.52 -1.08 -3.08
N LYS A 176 -9.28 -0.97 -4.18
CA LYS A 176 -10.74 -0.78 -4.13
C LYS A 176 -11.54 -2.07 -4.23
N GLY A 177 -10.88 -3.22 -4.30
CA GLY A 177 -11.53 -4.50 -4.63
C GLY A 177 -12.20 -4.54 -6.01
N GLU A 178 -12.14 -3.45 -6.80
CA GLU A 178 -12.81 -3.30 -8.10
C GLU A 178 -12.28 -4.28 -9.16
N ARG A 179 -11.11 -4.89 -8.95
CA ARG A 179 -10.56 -5.90 -9.85
C ARG A 179 -10.37 -7.23 -9.14
N LYS A 180 -11.10 -8.26 -9.59
CA LYS A 180 -10.80 -9.67 -9.26
C LYS A 180 -9.34 -9.96 -9.64
N THR A 181 -8.63 -10.78 -8.86
CA THR A 181 -7.23 -11.19 -9.15
C THR A 181 -7.05 -11.65 -10.59
N SER A 182 -8.04 -12.36 -11.15
CA SER A 182 -8.09 -12.79 -12.55
C SER A 182 -8.06 -11.63 -13.57
N GLN A 183 -8.67 -10.49 -13.24
CA GLN A 183 -8.68 -9.30 -14.08
C GLN A 183 -7.34 -8.55 -14.00
N VAL A 184 -6.71 -8.55 -12.83
CA VAL A 184 -5.39 -7.92 -12.65
C VAL A 184 -4.30 -8.69 -13.40
N ILE A 185 -4.32 -10.02 -13.37
CA ILE A 185 -3.40 -10.86 -14.15
C ILE A 185 -3.51 -10.57 -15.65
N LYS A 186 -4.72 -10.31 -16.17
CA LYS A 186 -4.95 -9.93 -17.57
C LYS A 186 -4.29 -8.61 -17.96
N ASP A 187 -4.02 -7.71 -17.00
CA ASP A 187 -3.36 -6.43 -17.26
C ASP A 187 -1.82 -6.55 -17.15
N VAL A 188 -1.33 -7.43 -16.28
CA VAL A 188 0.10 -7.68 -16.06
C VAL A 188 0.71 -8.51 -17.18
N VAL A 189 0.04 -9.58 -17.61
CA VAL A 189 0.54 -10.50 -18.65
C VAL A 189 0.89 -9.77 -19.96
N PRO A 190 0.08 -8.82 -20.47
CA PRO A 190 0.45 -8.02 -21.64
C PRO A 190 1.70 -7.16 -21.42
N ARG A 191 1.91 -6.60 -20.22
CA ARG A 191 3.12 -5.81 -19.90
C ARG A 191 4.36 -6.70 -19.95
N ILE A 192 4.28 -7.87 -19.31
CA ILE A 192 5.33 -8.90 -19.37
C ILE A 192 5.60 -9.28 -20.83
N ARG A 193 4.56 -9.59 -21.63
CA ARG A 193 4.71 -9.95 -23.06
C ARG A 193 5.35 -8.84 -23.89
N ARG A 194 5.05 -7.57 -23.62
CA ARG A 194 5.67 -6.44 -24.33
C ARG A 194 7.16 -6.32 -23.98
N ARG A 195 7.48 -6.36 -22.69
CA ARG A 195 8.87 -6.35 -22.18
C ARG A 195 9.69 -7.47 -22.81
N VAL A 196 9.13 -8.69 -22.84
CA VAL A 196 9.71 -9.85 -23.52
C VAL A 196 10.04 -9.58 -25.00
N LYS A 197 9.10 -9.01 -25.75
CA LYS A 197 9.30 -8.73 -27.19
C LYS A 197 10.38 -7.68 -27.42
N VAL A 198 10.36 -6.58 -26.66
CA VAL A 198 11.32 -5.48 -26.80
C VAL A 198 12.75 -5.97 -26.57
N SER A 199 12.96 -6.82 -25.56
CA SER A 199 14.28 -7.40 -25.29
C SER A 199 14.78 -8.34 -26.39
N ILE A 200 13.89 -9.04 -27.09
CA ILE A 200 14.26 -9.93 -28.20
C ILE A 200 14.66 -9.13 -29.44
N THR A 201 14.02 -7.99 -29.70
CA THR A 201 14.37 -7.11 -30.84
C THR A 201 15.64 -6.28 -30.65
N ASN A 202 16.14 -6.17 -29.42
CA ASN A 202 17.34 -5.40 -29.08
C ASN A 202 18.59 -6.29 -28.87
N GLN A 203 18.49 -7.59 -29.20
CA GLN A 203 19.60 -8.55 -29.27
C GLN A 203 19.97 -8.80 -30.73
#